data_AF-A0A2E4DAT0-F1
#
_entry.id   AF-A0A2E4DAT0-F1
#
_cell.length_a   1.000
_cell.length_b   1.000
_cell.length_c   1.000
_cell.angle_alpha   90.00
_cell.angle_beta   90.00
_cell.angle_gamma   90.00
#
_symmetry.space_group_name_H-M   'P 1'
#
loop_
_entity.id
_entity.type
_entity.pdbx_description
1 polymer ?
#
loop_
_entity_poly.entity_id
_entity_poly.type
_entity_poly.pdbx_seq_one_letter_code
_entity_poly.pdbx_strand_id
1 'polypeptide(L)'
;MNKSHHFYLVFNPMINKAQNYKSQAHEFYYALQSQIKSGEFSSSYMYWGKVGMNSESVDFEKLNAVLEENRKLGKDTHLYITDYHQFWIAKVQSVHREINDYKRTLPFYDSKQVDVWFKITDFDLVSAEFEETSYYISNLYVDNVYQQEKVDSVHPYLGGLSFPLVVQDHLNQEHFRKEYMEDGLKIMRSNPLIENLNGARDLKTMFKSFVLPPQVFCKLSPHVRNELFLAEMELAKGYQSEDVLFKTLFSYLKILEGTLNDTIGEILKEQFGNCLYINEEGTQFSDQMGAGFVRLDHFSGLISLESLVSLPEQINHFGNLSLDATNSKYSELIEYFLSELIPMNNKFELAALRSQLKPEKPLRFSKSFVYQVRNQILGVGCKGVINNLVEYYLKADVNRVLARAS
;
A
#
# COMPACT_ATOMS: atom_id res chain seq x y z
N MET A 1 2.00 -18.92 9.94
CA MET A 1 2.18 -17.47 10.19
C MET A 1 0.86 -16.93 10.71
N ASN A 2 0.84 -16.28 11.89
CA ASN A 2 -0.38 -15.64 12.39
C ASN A 2 -0.68 -14.39 11.54
N LYS A 3 -1.85 -14.38 10.90
CA LYS A 3 -2.34 -13.26 10.10
C LYS A 3 -2.97 -12.22 11.03
N SER A 4 -2.83 -10.94 10.69
CA SER A 4 -3.44 -9.84 11.45
C SER A 4 -4.96 -9.83 11.28
N HIS A 5 -5.65 -9.41 12.33
CA HIS A 5 -7.10 -9.27 12.35
C HIS A 5 -7.49 -7.79 12.23
N HIS A 6 -8.47 -7.46 11.41
CA HIS A 6 -8.87 -6.07 11.14
C HIS A 6 -10.39 -5.93 11.33
N PHE A 7 -10.87 -4.70 11.35
CA PHE A 7 -12.30 -4.41 11.43
C PHE A 7 -12.84 -4.05 10.05
N TYR A 8 -14.06 -4.47 9.74
CA TYR A 8 -14.77 -4.06 8.53
C TYR A 8 -16.16 -3.53 8.87
N LEU A 9 -16.52 -2.39 8.27
CA LEU A 9 -17.77 -1.67 8.45
C LEU A 9 -18.31 -1.20 7.10
N VAL A 10 -19.63 -1.22 7.00
CA VAL A 10 -20.38 -0.56 5.92
C VAL A 10 -21.09 0.65 6.50
N PHE A 11 -21.04 1.78 5.80
CA PHE A 11 -21.79 2.98 6.16
C PHE A 11 -22.74 3.38 5.03
N ASN A 12 -23.84 4.05 5.38
CA ASN A 12 -24.79 4.53 4.39
C ASN A 12 -24.43 5.96 3.97
N PRO A 13 -24.02 6.19 2.71
CA PRO A 13 -23.58 7.51 2.24
C PRO A 13 -24.73 8.52 2.17
N MET A 14 -25.97 8.04 2.04
CA MET A 14 -27.18 8.87 1.86
C MET A 14 -27.68 9.52 3.17
N ILE A 15 -27.09 9.19 4.32
CA ILE A 15 -27.51 9.74 5.62
C ILE A 15 -26.86 11.12 5.87
N ASN A 16 -25.87 11.54 5.07
CA ASN A 16 -25.22 12.82 5.29
C ASN A 16 -26.03 13.99 4.69
N LYS A 17 -26.31 15.02 5.49
CA LYS A 17 -27.09 16.20 5.07
C LYS A 17 -26.23 17.37 4.59
N ALA A 18 -24.91 17.32 4.83
CA ALA A 18 -24.00 18.40 4.47
C ALA A 18 -23.75 18.42 2.95
N GLN A 19 -24.17 19.50 2.27
CA GLN A 19 -24.05 19.65 0.81
C GLN A 19 -22.60 19.80 0.32
N ASN A 20 -21.66 20.13 1.21
CA ASN A 20 -20.29 20.51 0.84
C ASN A 20 -19.35 19.33 0.60
N TYR A 21 -19.68 18.13 1.08
CA TYR A 21 -18.82 16.96 1.00
C TYR A 21 -19.48 15.81 0.26
N LYS A 22 -18.71 15.06 -0.52
CA LYS A 22 -19.20 13.94 -1.34
C LYS A 22 -19.76 12.78 -0.49
N SER A 23 -19.19 12.53 0.68
CA SER A 23 -19.66 11.51 1.63
C SER A 23 -19.25 11.83 3.06
N GLN A 24 -19.81 11.11 4.03
CA GLN A 24 -19.38 11.15 5.45
C GLN A 24 -17.87 10.86 5.60
N ALA A 25 -17.35 9.89 4.86
CA ALA A 25 -15.93 9.56 4.88
C ALA A 25 -15.04 10.71 4.38
N HIS A 26 -15.47 11.47 3.35
CA HIS A 26 -14.73 12.65 2.90
C HIS A 26 -14.74 13.76 3.96
N GLU A 27 -15.89 14.01 4.59
CA GLU A 27 -15.99 14.99 5.67
C GLU A 27 -15.05 14.61 6.84
N PHE A 28 -15.02 13.32 7.19
CA PHE A 28 -14.10 12.79 8.20
C PHE A 28 -12.63 13.00 7.81
N TYR A 29 -12.27 12.69 6.56
CA TYR A 29 -10.92 12.90 6.04
C TYR A 29 -10.47 14.35 6.21
N TYR A 30 -11.27 15.32 5.75
CA TYR A 30 -10.89 16.74 5.84
C TYR A 30 -10.87 17.25 7.28
N ALA A 31 -11.79 16.79 8.14
CA ALA A 31 -11.79 17.14 9.56
C ALA A 31 -10.54 16.62 10.27
N LEU A 32 -10.17 15.35 10.06
CA LEU A 32 -8.98 14.75 10.67
C LEU A 32 -7.71 15.40 10.12
N GLN A 33 -7.63 15.66 8.82
CA GLN A 33 -6.51 16.36 8.21
C GLN A 33 -6.35 17.78 8.78
N SER A 34 -7.44 18.52 8.94
CA SER A 34 -7.43 19.86 9.54
C SER A 34 -6.96 19.83 11.00
N GLN A 35 -7.40 18.83 11.77
CA GLN A 35 -6.98 18.62 13.15
C GLN A 35 -5.50 18.26 13.28
N ILE A 36 -4.97 17.45 12.36
CA ILE A 36 -3.53 17.15 12.31
C ILE A 36 -2.72 18.39 11.94
N LYS A 37 -3.19 19.22 10.99
CA LYS A 37 -2.54 20.47 10.60
C LYS A 37 -2.55 21.54 11.70
N SER A 38 -3.56 21.55 12.57
CA SER A 38 -3.74 22.55 13.63
C SER A 38 -3.21 22.13 15.00
N GLY A 39 -2.90 20.84 15.20
CA GLY A 39 -2.39 20.28 16.45
C GLY A 39 -0.94 19.78 16.35
N GLU A 40 -0.44 19.17 17.42
CA GLU A 40 0.81 18.39 17.37
C GLU A 40 0.58 17.08 16.62
N PHE A 41 1.41 16.82 15.60
CA PHE A 41 1.32 15.70 14.65
C PHE A 41 1.18 14.31 15.30
N SER A 42 1.66 14.14 16.54
CA SER A 42 1.69 12.88 17.29
C SER A 42 0.49 12.64 18.21
N SER A 43 -0.42 13.63 18.37
CA SER A 43 -1.57 13.55 19.30
C SER A 43 -2.93 13.84 18.64
N SER A 44 -2.94 14.10 17.33
CA SER A 44 -4.16 14.37 16.57
C SER A 44 -4.87 13.06 16.17
N TYR A 45 -6.15 12.98 16.52
CA TYR A 45 -7.02 11.83 16.26
C TYR A 45 -8.47 12.30 16.17
N MET A 46 -9.30 11.52 15.49
CA MET A 46 -10.76 11.67 15.47
C MET A 46 -11.45 10.33 15.71
N TYR A 47 -12.68 10.37 16.19
CA TYR A 47 -13.49 9.18 16.39
C TYR A 47 -14.44 8.94 15.22
N TRP A 48 -14.34 7.75 14.62
CA TRP A 48 -15.33 7.22 13.70
C TRP A 48 -16.32 6.32 14.47
N GLY A 49 -17.62 6.54 14.31
CA GLY A 49 -18.66 5.82 15.04
C GLY A 49 -19.45 4.88 14.12
N LYS A 50 -19.74 3.66 14.58
CA LYS A 50 -20.76 2.81 13.95
C LYS A 50 -22.11 3.12 14.58
N VAL A 51 -23.01 3.74 13.81
CA VAL A 51 -24.38 4.01 14.24
C VAL A 51 -25.16 2.70 14.31
N GLY A 52 -25.81 2.46 15.44
CA GLY A 52 -26.67 1.30 15.63
C GLY A 52 -28.03 1.50 14.98
N MET A 53 -28.54 0.45 14.33
CA MET A 53 -29.95 0.37 13.93
C MET A 53 -30.77 -0.54 14.85
N ASN A 54 -30.11 -1.46 15.57
CA ASN A 54 -30.70 -2.38 16.54
C ASN A 54 -29.81 -2.46 17.78
N SER A 55 -30.42 -2.76 18.93
CA SER A 55 -29.78 -2.87 20.25
C SER A 55 -28.93 -4.14 20.46
N GLU A 56 -28.28 -4.67 19.42
CA GLU A 56 -27.34 -5.77 19.61
C GLU A 56 -26.07 -5.23 20.27
N SER A 57 -25.72 -5.79 21.42
CA SER A 57 -24.53 -5.35 22.17
C SER A 57 -23.27 -5.71 21.39
N VAL A 58 -22.50 -4.69 20.99
CA VAL A 58 -21.15 -4.89 20.46
C VAL A 58 -20.27 -5.53 21.54
N ASP A 59 -19.57 -6.61 21.19
CA ASP A 59 -18.62 -7.27 22.07
C ASP A 59 -17.29 -6.51 22.10
N PHE A 60 -17.11 -5.67 23.11
CA PHE A 60 -15.89 -4.87 23.29
C PHE A 60 -14.68 -5.68 23.75
N GLU A 61 -14.86 -6.82 24.41
CA GLU A 61 -13.74 -7.66 24.83
C GLU A 61 -13.07 -8.25 23.59
N LYS A 62 -13.89 -8.75 22.66
CA LYS A 62 -13.46 -9.17 21.33
C LYS A 62 -12.68 -8.09 20.59
N LEU A 63 -13.22 -6.87 20.49
CA LEU A 63 -12.55 -5.80 19.73
C LEU A 63 -11.21 -5.38 20.37
N ASN A 64 -11.14 -5.32 21.70
CA ASN A 64 -9.88 -5.03 22.39
C ASN A 64 -8.86 -6.16 22.24
N ALA A 65 -9.30 -7.42 22.26
CA ALA A 65 -8.43 -8.57 22.05
C ALA A 65 -7.73 -8.53 20.68
N VAL A 66 -8.44 -8.14 19.62
CA VAL A 66 -7.87 -7.95 18.27
C VAL A 66 -6.76 -6.88 18.28
N LEU A 67 -7.00 -5.74 18.92
CA LEU A 67 -6.01 -4.65 19.02
C LEU A 67 -4.75 -5.09 19.77
N GLU A 68 -4.91 -5.82 20.87
CA GLU A 68 -3.77 -6.32 21.66
C GLU A 68 -3.00 -7.42 20.92
N GLU A 69 -3.68 -8.32 20.21
CA GLU A 69 -3.02 -9.36 19.41
C GLU A 69 -2.15 -8.74 18.31
N ASN A 70 -2.70 -7.84 17.52
CA ASN A 70 -1.93 -7.16 16.47
C ASN A 70 -0.76 -6.36 17.05
N ARG A 71 -0.96 -5.68 18.18
CA ARG A 71 0.12 -4.94 18.86
C ARG A 71 1.26 -5.87 19.30
N LYS A 72 0.94 -7.05 19.84
CA LYS A 72 1.94 -8.08 20.20
C LYS A 72 2.69 -8.60 18.97
N LEU A 73 2.04 -8.66 17.81
CA LEU A 73 2.64 -9.02 16.53
C LEU A 73 3.41 -7.86 15.86
N GLY A 74 3.43 -6.67 16.46
CA GLY A 74 4.03 -5.48 15.86
C GLY A 74 3.28 -4.95 14.63
N LYS A 75 2.01 -5.32 14.46
CA LYS A 75 1.19 -4.97 13.30
C LYS A 75 0.17 -3.88 13.63
N ASP A 76 -0.14 -3.07 12.62
CA ASP A 76 -1.23 -2.09 12.71
C ASP A 76 -2.60 -2.77 12.62
N THR A 77 -3.57 -2.22 13.34
CA THR A 77 -4.98 -2.62 13.20
C THR A 77 -5.67 -1.66 12.26
N HIS A 78 -6.37 -2.22 11.26
CA HIS A 78 -7.07 -1.44 10.25
C HIS A 78 -8.57 -1.48 10.52
N LEU A 79 -9.24 -0.40 10.16
CA LEU A 79 -10.68 -0.38 9.96
C LEU A 79 -10.96 -0.08 8.49
N TYR A 80 -11.51 -1.07 7.79
CA TYR A 80 -11.99 -0.98 6.43
C TYR A 80 -13.41 -0.43 6.43
N ILE A 81 -13.65 0.67 5.70
CA ILE A 81 -14.92 1.39 5.69
C ILE A 81 -15.38 1.55 4.25
N THR A 82 -16.61 1.14 3.94
CA THR A 82 -17.13 1.23 2.57
C THR A 82 -18.60 1.62 2.51
N ASP A 83 -18.99 2.28 1.43
CA ASP A 83 -20.37 2.47 0.97
C ASP A 83 -20.68 1.60 -0.26
N TYR A 84 -19.84 0.58 -0.51
CA TYR A 84 -19.78 -0.28 -1.70
C TYR A 84 -19.33 0.41 -3.00
N HIS A 85 -19.22 1.73 -3.03
CA HIS A 85 -18.63 2.44 -4.16
C HIS A 85 -17.16 2.80 -3.88
N GLN A 86 -16.86 3.18 -2.64
CA GLN A 86 -15.56 3.61 -2.18
C GLN A 86 -15.04 2.67 -1.10
N PHE A 87 -13.72 2.47 -1.07
CA PHE A 87 -13.04 1.67 -0.06
C PHE A 87 -12.03 2.52 0.68
N TRP A 88 -12.36 2.86 1.92
CA TRP A 88 -11.53 3.65 2.83
C TRP A 88 -10.84 2.75 3.84
N ILE A 89 -9.66 3.20 4.27
CA ILE A 89 -8.92 2.51 5.32
C ILE A 89 -8.50 3.48 6.41
N ALA A 90 -8.69 3.06 7.65
CA ALA A 90 -8.34 3.81 8.84
C ALA A 90 -7.35 3.05 9.71
N LYS A 91 -6.36 3.75 10.29
CA LYS A 91 -5.50 3.21 11.32
C LYS A 91 -6.16 3.38 12.69
N VAL A 92 -6.48 2.25 13.34
CA VAL A 92 -7.20 2.23 14.61
C VAL A 92 -6.21 2.19 15.77
N GLN A 93 -6.35 3.14 16.70
CA GLN A 93 -5.56 3.16 17.93
C GLN A 93 -6.28 2.46 19.10
N SER A 94 -7.60 2.65 19.23
CA SER A 94 -8.41 2.06 20.29
C SER A 94 -9.91 2.09 19.96
N VAL A 95 -10.70 1.31 20.70
CA VAL A 95 -12.17 1.26 20.60
C VAL A 95 -12.83 1.68 21.91
N HIS A 96 -13.98 2.36 21.84
CA HIS A 96 -14.66 2.93 23.01
C HIS A 96 -16.18 2.74 22.91
N ARG A 97 -16.81 2.48 24.07
CA ARG A 97 -18.28 2.45 24.20
C ARG A 97 -18.85 3.86 24.14
N GLU A 98 -18.24 4.76 24.88
CA GLU A 98 -18.60 6.16 24.98
C GLU A 98 -17.34 7.01 24.85
N ILE A 99 -17.51 8.24 24.39
CA ILE A 99 -16.42 9.20 24.22
C ILE A 99 -16.71 10.46 25.02
N ASN A 100 -15.67 11.06 25.57
CA ASN A 100 -15.78 12.28 26.38
C ASN A 100 -15.60 13.56 25.54
N ASP A 101 -14.98 13.44 24.36
CA ASP A 101 -14.64 14.58 23.50
C ASP A 101 -15.39 14.51 22.16
N TYR A 102 -16.66 14.90 22.19
CA TYR A 102 -17.52 14.94 21.01
C TYR A 102 -17.03 15.94 19.94
N LYS A 103 -16.15 16.90 20.30
CA LYS A 103 -15.54 17.82 19.34
C LYS A 103 -14.57 17.12 18.39
N ARG A 104 -14.09 15.92 18.74
CA ARG A 104 -13.23 15.07 17.90
C ARG A 104 -14.03 14.08 17.06
N THR A 105 -15.29 14.40 16.77
CA THR A 105 -16.16 13.59 15.92
C THR A 105 -16.82 14.49 14.88
N LEU A 106 -17.49 13.88 13.91
CA LEU A 106 -18.31 14.65 12.98
C LEU A 106 -19.63 15.09 13.65
N PRO A 107 -20.12 16.31 13.38
CA PRO A 107 -21.47 16.74 13.81
C PRO A 107 -22.58 15.80 13.36
N PHE A 108 -22.33 15.00 12.31
CA PHE A 108 -23.20 13.91 11.87
C PHE A 108 -23.66 12.99 13.01
N TYR A 109 -22.83 12.75 14.03
CA TYR A 109 -23.15 11.83 15.13
C TYR A 109 -24.02 12.46 16.21
N ASP A 110 -24.31 13.76 16.14
CA ASP A 110 -25.14 14.46 17.12
C ASP A 110 -26.52 13.79 17.21
N SER A 111 -26.93 13.45 18.43
CA SER A 111 -28.20 12.77 18.73
C SER A 111 -28.37 11.38 18.09
N LYS A 112 -27.29 10.74 17.60
CA LYS A 112 -27.33 9.36 17.11
C LYS A 112 -26.85 8.38 18.17
N GLN A 113 -27.47 7.21 18.20
CA GLN A 113 -26.98 6.09 19.00
C GLN A 113 -25.80 5.44 18.27
N VAL A 114 -24.61 5.58 18.83
CA VAL A 114 -23.39 4.97 18.31
C VAL A 114 -23.06 3.76 19.16
N ASP A 115 -22.96 2.58 18.53
CA ASP A 115 -22.71 1.32 19.23
C ASP A 115 -21.24 1.17 19.64
N VAL A 116 -20.34 1.73 18.81
CA VAL A 116 -18.90 1.66 19.02
C VAL A 116 -18.20 2.83 18.34
N TRP A 117 -17.21 3.39 19.04
CA TRP A 117 -16.32 4.43 18.57
C TRP A 117 -14.93 3.88 18.32
N PHE A 118 -14.37 4.14 17.15
CA PHE A 118 -13.01 3.83 16.76
C PHE A 118 -12.17 5.10 16.81
N LYS A 119 -11.10 5.09 17.61
CA LYS A 119 -10.11 6.17 17.63
C LYS A 119 -9.17 6.03 16.44
N ILE A 120 -9.28 6.94 15.47
CA ILE A 120 -8.54 6.92 14.22
C ILE A 120 -7.41 7.95 14.23
N THR A 121 -6.22 7.52 13.86
CA THR A 121 -5.01 8.38 13.78
C THR A 121 -4.51 8.61 12.36
N ASP A 122 -4.94 7.79 11.39
CA ASP A 122 -4.60 7.95 9.98
C ASP A 122 -5.76 7.42 9.13
N PHE A 123 -5.98 8.02 7.96
CA PHE A 123 -7.14 7.73 7.13
C PHE A 123 -6.87 8.00 5.65
N ASP A 124 -7.25 7.08 4.79
CA ASP A 124 -6.93 7.18 3.36
C ASP A 124 -8.00 6.50 2.48
N LEU A 125 -8.10 6.96 1.23
CA LEU A 125 -9.00 6.40 0.22
C LEU A 125 -8.20 5.46 -0.70
N VAL A 126 -8.57 4.19 -0.73
CA VAL A 126 -7.88 3.17 -1.53
C VAL A 126 -8.56 2.96 -2.88
N SER A 127 -9.89 3.01 -2.92
CA SER A 127 -10.65 2.91 -4.16
C SER A 127 -11.85 3.85 -4.17
N ALA A 128 -12.17 4.38 -5.33
CA ALA A 128 -13.31 5.27 -5.58
C ALA A 128 -14.24 4.73 -6.69
N GLU A 129 -14.13 3.43 -7.04
CA GLU A 129 -14.89 2.80 -8.13
C GLU A 129 -15.46 1.46 -7.67
N PHE A 130 -16.66 1.12 -8.15
CA PHE A 130 -17.39 -0.07 -7.67
C PHE A 130 -16.63 -1.39 -7.92
N GLU A 131 -16.04 -1.56 -9.11
CA GLU A 131 -15.33 -2.79 -9.48
C GLU A 131 -14.10 -3.04 -8.59
N GLU A 132 -13.31 -1.99 -8.34
CA GLU A 132 -12.09 -2.08 -7.54
C GLU A 132 -12.43 -2.18 -6.04
N THR A 133 -13.44 -1.45 -5.58
CA THR A 133 -13.98 -1.61 -4.22
C THR A 133 -14.48 -3.05 -4.00
N SER A 134 -15.20 -3.63 -4.96
CA SER A 134 -15.67 -5.02 -4.90
C SER A 134 -14.51 -6.01 -4.84
N TYR A 135 -13.42 -5.77 -5.60
CA TYR A 135 -12.19 -6.56 -5.51
C TYR A 135 -11.61 -6.53 -4.10
N TYR A 136 -11.44 -5.35 -3.49
CA TYR A 136 -10.92 -5.25 -2.12
C TYR A 136 -11.81 -5.96 -1.10
N ILE A 137 -13.12 -5.76 -1.18
CA ILE A 137 -14.08 -6.41 -0.28
C ILE A 137 -14.00 -7.94 -0.41
N SER A 138 -13.90 -8.47 -1.64
CA SER A 138 -13.79 -9.92 -1.88
C SER A 138 -12.49 -10.56 -1.39
N ASN A 139 -11.48 -9.77 -1.07
CA ASN A 139 -10.25 -10.28 -0.44
C ASN A 139 -10.33 -10.30 1.08
N LEU A 140 -11.40 -9.74 1.68
CA LEU A 140 -11.66 -9.85 3.10
C LEU A 140 -12.40 -11.16 3.37
N TYR A 141 -11.99 -11.86 4.42
CA TYR A 141 -12.63 -13.11 4.85
C TYR A 141 -12.75 -13.14 6.37
N VAL A 142 -13.66 -13.98 6.85
CA VAL A 142 -13.91 -14.24 8.28
C VAL A 142 -13.61 -15.70 8.54
N ASP A 143 -12.42 -16.01 9.03
CA ASP A 143 -12.10 -17.33 9.58
C ASP A 143 -11.25 -17.15 10.84
N ASN A 144 -11.89 -16.66 11.90
CA ASN A 144 -11.21 -16.32 13.14
C ASN A 144 -12.06 -16.68 14.36
N VAL A 145 -11.39 -16.77 15.51
CA VAL A 145 -11.99 -17.14 16.80
C VAL A 145 -12.98 -16.10 17.33
N TYR A 146 -13.03 -14.92 16.73
CA TYR A 146 -13.85 -13.81 17.19
C TYR A 146 -15.25 -13.84 16.58
N GLN A 147 -15.52 -14.63 15.54
CA GLN A 147 -16.83 -14.72 14.91
C GLN A 147 -17.29 -16.17 14.87
N GLN A 148 -18.60 -16.39 15.00
CA GLN A 148 -19.18 -17.72 14.91
C GLN A 148 -19.27 -18.16 13.44
N GLU A 149 -19.63 -17.22 12.56
CA GLU A 149 -19.72 -17.44 11.13
C GLU A 149 -18.33 -17.49 10.50
N LYS A 150 -18.14 -18.45 9.61
CA LYS A 150 -17.01 -18.46 8.68
C LYS A 150 -17.46 -18.00 7.31
N VAL A 151 -16.75 -17.04 6.74
CA VAL A 151 -17.05 -16.44 5.45
C VAL A 151 -15.77 -16.40 4.64
N ASP A 152 -15.70 -17.19 3.57
CA ASP A 152 -14.49 -17.29 2.73
C ASP A 152 -14.18 -16.01 1.95
N SER A 153 -15.20 -15.20 1.66
CA SER A 153 -15.06 -13.92 0.98
C SER A 153 -16.26 -13.03 1.29
N VAL A 154 -16.00 -11.80 1.72
CA VAL A 154 -17.03 -10.79 1.96
C VAL A 154 -17.53 -10.25 0.61
N HIS A 155 -18.84 -10.01 0.49
CA HIS A 155 -19.44 -9.41 -0.70
C HIS A 155 -20.54 -8.41 -0.34
N PRO A 156 -20.81 -7.41 -1.21
CA PRO A 156 -21.89 -6.44 -0.98
C PRO A 156 -23.29 -7.05 -0.81
N TYR A 157 -23.47 -8.28 -1.32
CA TYR A 157 -24.75 -8.99 -1.30
C TYR A 157 -24.92 -9.92 -0.09
N LEU A 158 -23.93 -10.00 0.80
CA LEU A 158 -24.06 -10.78 2.04
C LEU A 158 -24.99 -10.04 3.00
N GLY A 159 -26.19 -10.59 3.18
CA GLY A 159 -27.16 -10.13 4.18
C GLY A 159 -26.97 -10.79 5.54
N GLY A 160 -27.52 -10.19 6.59
CA GLY A 160 -27.58 -10.80 7.93
C GLY A 160 -26.29 -10.73 8.74
N LEU A 161 -25.27 -9.99 8.28
CA LEU A 161 -24.02 -9.80 9.02
C LEU A 161 -24.10 -8.59 9.97
N SER A 162 -23.76 -8.81 11.24
CA SER A 162 -23.69 -7.74 12.25
C SER A 162 -22.31 -7.09 12.25
N PHE A 163 -22.26 -5.81 11.86
CA PHE A 163 -21.04 -5.00 11.83
C PHE A 163 -20.70 -4.41 13.23
N PRO A 164 -19.42 -4.18 13.58
CA PRO A 164 -18.20 -4.49 12.81
C PRO A 164 -17.91 -5.98 12.72
N LEU A 165 -17.49 -6.41 11.53
CA LEU A 165 -16.91 -7.74 11.35
C LEU A 165 -15.43 -7.72 11.72
N VAL A 166 -14.97 -8.82 12.28
CA VAL A 166 -13.53 -9.06 12.45
C VAL A 166 -13.08 -9.89 11.27
N VAL A 167 -12.24 -9.31 10.42
CA VAL A 167 -11.83 -9.88 9.14
C VAL A 167 -10.33 -10.08 9.09
N GLN A 168 -9.88 -10.91 8.18
CA GLN A 168 -8.50 -11.02 7.73
C GLN A 168 -8.45 -10.65 6.24
N ASP A 169 -7.28 -10.26 5.77
CA ASP A 169 -7.06 -9.85 4.38
C ASP A 169 -6.23 -10.91 3.65
N HIS A 170 -6.75 -11.48 2.56
CA HIS A 170 -6.01 -12.39 1.70
C HIS A 170 -4.80 -11.74 1.04
N LEU A 171 -4.85 -10.43 0.80
CA LEU A 171 -3.76 -9.67 0.19
C LEU A 171 -2.64 -9.37 1.20
N ASN A 172 -2.88 -9.54 2.51
CA ASN A 172 -1.98 -9.19 3.60
C ASN A 172 -1.37 -7.78 3.45
N GLN A 173 -2.15 -6.81 2.98
CA GLN A 173 -1.63 -5.48 2.66
C GLN A 173 -1.33 -4.68 3.93
N GLU A 174 -0.10 -4.20 4.05
CA GLU A 174 0.28 -3.29 5.12
C GLU A 174 0.19 -1.83 4.67
N HIS A 175 -1.01 -1.27 4.82
CA HIS A 175 -1.33 0.06 4.29
C HIS A 175 -0.64 1.21 5.01
N PHE A 176 -0.18 1.05 6.25
CA PHE A 176 0.43 2.11 7.05
C PHE A 176 1.90 1.84 7.43
N ARG A 177 2.63 1.02 6.67
CA ARG A 177 4.07 0.80 6.86
C ARG A 177 4.86 2.10 6.78
N LYS A 178 5.68 2.37 7.81
CA LYS A 178 6.54 3.57 7.87
C LYS A 178 7.56 3.65 6.75
N GLU A 179 7.96 2.54 6.14
CA GLU A 179 9.10 2.53 5.20
C GLU A 179 8.72 3.02 3.82
N TYR A 180 7.45 2.86 3.46
CA TYR A 180 6.85 3.52 2.29
C TYR A 180 6.40 4.95 2.62
N MET A 181 6.71 5.43 3.83
CA MET A 181 6.36 6.75 4.29
C MET A 181 7.55 7.69 4.42
N GLU A 182 7.88 8.39 3.33
CA GLU A 182 8.94 9.41 3.34
C GLU A 182 8.65 10.56 4.33
N ASP A 183 7.37 10.92 4.51
CA ASP A 183 6.95 11.95 5.48
C ASP A 183 5.59 11.60 6.13
N GLY A 184 5.60 11.36 7.44
CA GLY A 184 4.40 11.43 8.29
C GLY A 184 3.22 10.51 7.93
N LEU A 185 2.02 10.91 8.36
CA LEU A 185 0.75 10.17 8.21
C LEU A 185 0.26 10.21 6.76
N LYS A 186 -0.40 9.14 6.28
CA LYS A 186 -0.96 9.07 4.92
C LYS A 186 -1.94 10.19 4.61
N ILE A 187 -2.79 10.53 5.56
CA ILE A 187 -3.79 11.61 5.42
C ILE A 187 -3.18 12.99 5.10
N MET A 188 -1.88 13.17 5.35
CA MET A 188 -1.17 14.41 5.04
C MET A 188 -0.63 14.46 3.61
N ARG A 189 -0.72 13.35 2.88
CA ARG A 189 -0.28 13.23 1.49
C ARG A 189 -1.41 13.62 0.56
N SER A 190 -1.03 14.05 -0.64
CA SER A 190 -2.00 14.19 -1.72
C SER A 190 -2.52 12.82 -2.13
N ASN A 191 -3.84 12.67 -2.13
CA ASN A 191 -4.53 11.52 -2.69
C ASN A 191 -5.42 12.00 -3.85
N PRO A 192 -5.06 11.67 -5.11
CA PRO A 192 -5.83 12.08 -6.28
C PRO A 192 -7.28 11.59 -6.28
N LEU A 193 -7.56 10.44 -5.65
CA LEU A 193 -8.91 9.90 -5.54
C LEU A 193 -9.82 10.78 -4.67
N ILE A 194 -9.23 11.58 -3.78
CA ILE A 194 -9.95 12.52 -2.92
C ILE A 194 -9.97 13.91 -3.59
N GLU A 195 -8.81 14.38 -4.06
CA GLU A 195 -8.61 15.75 -4.53
C GLU A 195 -9.15 16.01 -5.95
N ASN A 196 -9.11 15.02 -6.85
CA ASN A 196 -9.53 15.19 -8.24
C ASN A 196 -10.10 13.88 -8.85
N LEU A 197 -11.31 13.53 -8.42
CA LEU A 197 -12.00 12.30 -8.87
C LEU A 197 -12.14 12.18 -10.40
N ASN A 198 -12.44 13.27 -11.10
CA ASN A 198 -12.64 13.22 -12.55
C ASN A 198 -11.32 12.96 -13.28
N GLY A 199 -10.25 13.68 -12.92
CA GLY A 199 -8.92 13.44 -13.47
C GLY A 199 -8.39 12.06 -13.13
N ALA A 200 -8.64 11.57 -11.90
CA ALA A 200 -8.25 10.23 -11.48
C ALA A 200 -9.00 9.14 -12.27
N ARG A 201 -10.27 9.32 -12.60
CA ARG A 201 -11.07 8.38 -13.40
C ARG A 201 -10.60 8.33 -14.86
N ASP A 202 -10.31 9.48 -15.46
CA ASP A 202 -9.80 9.56 -16.83
C ASP A 202 -8.40 8.93 -16.95
N LEU A 203 -7.53 9.19 -15.97
CA LEU A 203 -6.21 8.58 -15.89
C LEU A 203 -6.28 7.07 -15.61
N LYS A 204 -7.16 6.62 -14.71
CA LYS A 204 -7.40 5.18 -14.48
C LYS A 204 -7.79 4.46 -15.77
N THR A 205 -8.66 5.09 -16.56
CA THR A 205 -9.07 4.56 -17.87
C THR A 205 -7.89 4.52 -18.83
N MET A 206 -7.07 5.58 -18.86
CA MET A 206 -5.84 5.61 -19.66
C MET A 206 -4.85 4.49 -19.27
N PHE A 207 -4.59 4.27 -17.97
CA PHE A 207 -3.67 3.22 -17.53
C PHE A 207 -4.15 1.83 -17.91
N LYS A 208 -5.41 1.50 -17.54
CA LYS A 208 -6.03 0.19 -17.83
C LYS A 208 -6.09 -0.10 -19.33
N SER A 209 -6.17 0.94 -20.17
CA SER A 209 -6.36 0.79 -21.60
C SER A 209 -5.06 0.87 -22.42
N PHE A 210 -4.03 1.59 -21.95
CA PHE A 210 -2.87 1.94 -22.80
C PHE A 210 -1.49 1.80 -22.17
N VAL A 211 -1.38 1.55 -20.86
CA VAL A 211 -0.08 1.59 -20.16
C VAL A 211 0.21 0.31 -19.39
N LEU A 212 -0.71 -0.14 -18.53
CA LEU A 212 -0.56 -1.39 -17.78
C LEU A 212 -1.81 -2.26 -17.95
N PRO A 213 -1.65 -3.55 -18.29
CA PRO A 213 -2.77 -4.48 -18.30
C PRO A 213 -3.47 -4.52 -16.94
N PRO A 214 -4.82 -4.62 -16.87
CA PRO A 214 -5.56 -4.63 -15.60
C PRO A 214 -5.05 -5.66 -14.58
N GLN A 215 -4.67 -6.85 -15.05
CA GLN A 215 -4.11 -7.93 -14.22
C GLN A 215 -2.80 -7.56 -13.52
N VAL A 216 -1.96 -6.74 -14.16
CA VAL A 216 -0.70 -6.25 -13.60
C VAL A 216 -0.98 -5.10 -12.65
N PHE A 217 -1.82 -4.16 -13.08
CA PHE A 217 -2.19 -3.00 -12.28
C PHE A 217 -2.80 -3.41 -10.92
N CYS A 218 -3.70 -4.39 -10.89
CA CYS A 218 -4.32 -4.88 -9.65
C CYS A 218 -3.34 -5.59 -8.70
N LYS A 219 -2.17 -6.01 -9.18
CA LYS A 219 -1.13 -6.68 -8.39
C LYS A 219 -0.12 -5.71 -7.78
N LEU A 220 -0.07 -4.47 -8.27
CA LEU A 220 0.76 -3.43 -7.66
C LEU A 220 0.23 -3.06 -6.27
N SER A 221 1.14 -2.83 -5.33
CA SER A 221 0.75 -2.37 -3.99
C SER A 221 0.01 -1.02 -4.06
N PRO A 222 -0.84 -0.72 -3.06
CA PRO A 222 -1.59 0.54 -3.04
C PRO A 222 -0.68 1.78 -3.11
N HIS A 223 0.50 1.73 -2.48
CA HIS A 223 1.46 2.83 -2.53
C HIS A 223 2.00 3.06 -3.95
N VAL A 224 2.45 2.00 -4.62
CA VAL A 224 2.95 2.08 -6.01
C VAL A 224 1.86 2.61 -6.94
N ARG A 225 0.61 2.15 -6.79
CA ARG A 225 -0.51 2.66 -7.57
C ARG A 225 -0.77 4.15 -7.32
N ASN A 226 -0.77 4.59 -6.07
CA ASN A 226 -0.98 6.00 -5.74
C ASN A 226 0.13 6.90 -6.30
N GLU A 227 1.39 6.48 -6.15
CA GLU A 227 2.54 7.20 -6.70
C GLU A 227 2.47 7.29 -8.23
N LEU A 228 2.05 6.20 -8.89
CA LEU A 228 1.82 6.17 -10.33
C LEU A 228 0.72 7.15 -10.76
N PHE A 229 -0.40 7.21 -10.03
CA PHE A 229 -1.43 8.19 -10.29
C PHE A 229 -0.91 9.62 -10.15
N LEU A 230 -0.21 9.92 -9.05
CA LEU A 230 0.34 11.25 -8.80
C LEU A 230 1.28 11.70 -9.92
N ALA A 231 2.22 10.85 -10.33
CA ALA A 231 3.15 11.16 -11.41
C ALA A 231 2.43 11.52 -12.72
N GLU A 232 1.38 10.79 -13.04
CA GLU A 232 0.70 10.92 -14.35
C GLU A 232 -0.34 12.02 -14.36
N MET A 233 -0.97 12.27 -13.22
CA MET A 233 -1.74 13.49 -12.95
C MET A 233 -0.89 14.73 -13.21
N GLU A 234 0.33 14.77 -12.66
CA GLU A 234 1.24 15.92 -12.84
C GLU A 234 1.67 16.08 -14.30
N LEU A 235 2.02 14.99 -14.99
CA LEU A 235 2.35 15.07 -16.42
C LEU A 235 1.19 15.54 -17.29
N ALA A 236 -0.05 15.16 -16.95
CA ALA A 236 -1.25 15.49 -17.72
C ALA A 236 -1.64 16.98 -17.65
N LYS A 237 -1.16 17.74 -16.65
CA LYS A 237 -1.49 19.18 -16.48
C LYS A 237 -0.94 20.10 -17.59
N GLY A 238 -0.19 19.57 -18.56
CA GLY A 238 0.22 20.28 -19.79
C GLY A 238 1.36 21.28 -19.62
N TYR A 239 1.42 22.02 -18.51
CA TYR A 239 2.56 22.84 -18.11
C TYR A 239 3.49 22.05 -17.19
N GLN A 240 4.71 21.79 -17.64
CA GLN A 240 5.70 21.00 -16.90
C GLN A 240 6.90 21.88 -16.57
N SER A 241 6.89 22.46 -15.36
CA SER A 241 8.06 23.15 -14.81
C SER A 241 9.19 22.15 -14.53
N GLU A 242 10.42 22.64 -14.36
CA GLU A 242 11.56 21.78 -13.98
C GLU A 242 11.30 21.00 -12.68
N ASP A 243 10.63 21.64 -11.69
CA ASP A 243 10.23 21.01 -10.43
C ASP A 243 9.21 19.87 -10.65
N VAL A 244 8.23 20.07 -11.54
CA VAL A 244 7.25 19.03 -11.90
C VAL A 244 7.95 17.86 -12.57
N LEU A 245 8.86 18.11 -13.51
CA LEU A 245 9.63 17.07 -14.20
C LEU A 245 10.51 16.28 -13.23
N PHE A 246 11.19 16.96 -12.31
CA PHE A 246 11.99 16.35 -11.25
C PHE A 246 11.13 15.43 -10.38
N LYS A 247 10.02 15.94 -9.83
CA LYS A 247 9.11 15.17 -8.97
C LYS A 247 8.54 13.96 -9.71
N THR A 248 8.16 14.14 -10.96
CA THR A 248 7.64 13.04 -11.79
C THR A 248 8.69 11.94 -11.99
N LEU A 249 9.92 12.31 -12.35
CA LEU A 249 11.01 11.34 -12.52
C LEU A 249 11.27 10.58 -11.21
N PHE A 250 11.32 11.30 -10.10
CA PHE A 250 11.48 10.73 -8.77
C PHE A 250 10.38 9.72 -8.44
N SER A 251 9.11 10.06 -8.71
CA SER A 251 7.97 9.16 -8.56
C SER A 251 8.12 7.89 -9.39
N TYR A 252 8.57 7.97 -10.65
CA TYR A 252 8.78 6.77 -11.46
C TYR A 252 9.87 5.84 -10.92
N LEU A 253 10.97 6.40 -10.40
CA LEU A 253 12.01 5.60 -9.77
C LEU A 253 11.50 4.94 -8.47
N LYS A 254 10.66 5.63 -7.69
CA LYS A 254 9.99 5.05 -6.52
C LYS A 254 9.01 3.94 -6.89
N ILE A 255 8.29 4.09 -7.99
CA ILE A 255 7.37 3.07 -8.52
C ILE A 255 8.16 1.81 -8.91
N LEU A 256 9.31 1.96 -9.58
CA LEU A 256 10.19 0.83 -9.91
C LEU A 256 10.75 0.17 -8.64
N GLU A 257 11.32 0.94 -7.72
CA GLU A 257 11.89 0.47 -6.44
C GLU A 257 10.84 -0.26 -5.58
N GLY A 258 9.64 0.31 -5.44
CA GLY A 258 8.53 -0.31 -4.72
C GLY A 258 8.08 -1.61 -5.37
N THR A 259 7.93 -1.65 -6.70
CA THR A 259 7.55 -2.87 -7.41
C THR A 259 8.61 -3.98 -7.26
N LEU A 260 9.90 -3.62 -7.32
CA LEU A 260 10.99 -4.58 -7.09
C LEU A 260 10.99 -5.13 -5.65
N ASN A 261 10.69 -4.29 -4.65
CA ASN A 261 10.57 -4.74 -3.26
C ASN A 261 9.38 -5.69 -3.08
N ASP A 262 8.21 -5.33 -3.60
CA ASP A 262 6.98 -6.13 -3.50
C ASP A 262 7.07 -7.47 -4.26
N THR A 263 8.06 -7.64 -5.14
CA THR A 263 8.29 -8.86 -5.92
C THR A 263 9.59 -9.55 -5.49
N ILE A 264 10.73 -9.07 -5.97
CA ILE A 264 12.06 -9.64 -5.70
C ILE A 264 12.43 -9.50 -4.22
N GLY A 265 12.17 -8.35 -3.62
CA GLY A 265 12.48 -8.13 -2.20
C GLY A 265 11.81 -9.17 -1.30
N GLU A 266 10.52 -9.43 -1.52
CA GLU A 266 9.78 -10.49 -0.82
C GLU A 266 10.36 -11.89 -1.11
N ILE A 267 10.72 -12.21 -2.37
CA ILE A 267 11.39 -13.48 -2.69
C ILE A 267 12.70 -13.62 -1.90
N LEU A 268 13.50 -12.56 -1.83
CA LEU A 268 14.76 -12.56 -1.09
C LEU A 268 14.53 -12.76 0.41
N LYS A 269 13.58 -12.04 1.00
CA LYS A 269 13.18 -12.18 2.41
C LYS A 269 12.70 -13.60 2.73
N GLU A 270 11.87 -14.18 1.89
CA GLU A 270 11.32 -15.53 2.12
C GLU A 270 12.36 -16.65 1.96
N GLN A 271 13.22 -16.56 0.96
CA GLN A 271 14.10 -17.67 0.56
C GLN A 271 15.47 -17.62 1.20
N PHE A 272 15.97 -16.40 1.40
CA PHE A 272 17.33 -16.13 1.83
C PHE A 272 17.36 -15.25 3.08
N GLY A 273 16.22 -14.92 3.67
CA GLY A 273 16.13 -13.99 4.80
C GLY A 273 16.91 -14.43 6.05
N ASN A 274 17.15 -15.73 6.21
CA ASN A 274 17.91 -16.30 7.31
C ASN A 274 19.43 -16.32 7.08
N CYS A 275 19.90 -16.12 5.83
CA CYS A 275 21.31 -16.18 5.47
C CYS A 275 21.83 -14.89 4.81
N LEU A 276 20.95 -13.99 4.40
CA LEU A 276 21.28 -12.64 3.94
C LEU A 276 21.09 -11.62 5.05
N TYR A 277 22.01 -10.67 5.07
CA TYR A 277 21.97 -9.50 5.92
C TYR A 277 21.92 -8.26 5.05
N ILE A 278 21.27 -7.22 5.56
CA ILE A 278 21.21 -5.91 4.92
C ILE A 278 21.47 -4.86 5.98
N ASN A 279 22.15 -3.77 5.63
CA ASN A 279 22.34 -2.68 6.57
C ASN A 279 21.00 -2.02 6.93
N GLU A 280 20.95 -1.31 8.06
CA GLU A 280 19.73 -0.66 8.56
C GLU A 280 19.10 0.34 7.58
N GLU A 281 19.90 0.87 6.65
CA GLU A 281 19.46 1.80 5.61
C GLU A 281 18.90 1.11 4.35
N GLY A 282 19.02 -0.21 4.24
CA GLY A 282 18.58 -0.95 3.06
C GLY A 282 19.44 -0.76 1.81
N THR A 283 20.67 -0.26 1.95
CA THR A 283 21.57 0.13 0.86
C THR A 283 22.68 -0.88 0.55
N GLN A 284 22.97 -1.83 1.44
CA GLN A 284 24.05 -2.80 1.23
C GLN A 284 23.71 -4.19 1.74
N PHE A 285 23.92 -5.22 0.91
CA PHE A 285 23.82 -6.62 1.31
C PHE A 285 25.14 -7.17 1.86
N SER A 286 25.03 -8.20 2.70
CA SER A 286 26.15 -8.97 3.26
C SER A 286 25.72 -10.42 3.47
N ASP A 287 26.65 -11.37 3.33
CA ASP A 287 26.48 -12.78 3.72
C ASP A 287 26.97 -13.06 5.16
N GLN A 288 27.47 -12.03 5.84
CA GLN A 288 27.96 -12.08 7.22
C GLN A 288 27.24 -11.07 8.10
N MET A 289 27.01 -11.46 9.36
CA MET A 289 26.49 -10.56 10.39
C MET A 289 27.58 -9.56 10.80
N GLY A 290 27.40 -8.30 10.43
CA GLY A 290 28.27 -7.18 10.81
C GLY A 290 27.57 -6.19 11.75
N ALA A 291 28.33 -5.24 12.29
CA ALA A 291 27.76 -4.11 13.03
C ALA A 291 26.92 -3.23 12.09
N GLY A 292 25.69 -2.90 12.48
CA GLY A 292 24.76 -2.12 11.64
C GLY A 292 24.05 -2.92 10.54
N PHE A 293 24.15 -4.26 10.57
CA PHE A 293 23.44 -5.15 9.67
C PHE A 293 22.36 -5.93 10.43
N VAL A 294 21.20 -6.05 9.80
CA VAL A 294 20.09 -6.87 10.29
C VAL A 294 19.86 -8.02 9.32
N ARG A 295 19.34 -9.13 9.84
CA ARG A 295 18.89 -10.24 8.98
C ARG A 295 17.79 -9.75 8.07
N LEU A 296 17.81 -10.19 6.82
CA LEU A 296 16.89 -9.72 5.81
C LEU A 296 15.43 -10.10 6.13
N ASP A 297 15.17 -11.24 6.77
CA ASP A 297 13.82 -11.60 7.25
C ASP A 297 13.29 -10.72 8.40
N HIS A 298 14.19 -10.03 9.11
CA HIS A 298 13.84 -9.06 10.15
C HIS A 298 13.91 -7.61 9.64
N PHE A 299 14.42 -7.40 8.42
CA PHE A 299 14.46 -6.08 7.81
C PHE A 299 13.06 -5.68 7.36
N SER A 300 12.50 -4.73 8.08
CA SER A 300 11.18 -4.22 7.75
C SER A 300 11.27 -3.24 6.56
N GLY A 301 12.38 -2.52 6.41
CA GLY A 301 12.61 -1.48 5.40
C GLY A 301 12.55 -1.87 3.92
N LEU A 302 12.69 -0.83 3.08
CA LEU A 302 12.84 -0.95 1.63
C LEU A 302 14.29 -1.20 1.28
N ILE A 303 14.51 -2.19 0.44
CA ILE A 303 15.80 -2.44 -0.21
C ILE A 303 15.93 -1.42 -1.32
N SER A 304 16.99 -0.61 -1.30
CA SER A 304 17.18 0.45 -2.27
C SER A 304 17.35 -0.12 -3.69
N LEU A 305 16.94 0.65 -4.70
CA LEU A 305 17.14 0.30 -6.11
C LEU A 305 18.61 -0.01 -6.41
N GLU A 306 19.53 0.72 -5.79
CA GLU A 306 20.98 0.51 -5.92
C GLU A 306 21.41 -0.87 -5.42
N SER A 307 20.93 -1.29 -4.25
CA SER A 307 21.23 -2.62 -3.71
C SER A 307 20.64 -3.74 -4.55
N LEU A 308 19.41 -3.57 -5.03
CA LEU A 308 18.75 -4.56 -5.86
C LEU A 308 19.48 -4.76 -7.19
N VAL A 309 19.86 -3.66 -7.85
CA VAL A 309 20.56 -3.71 -9.14
C VAL A 309 21.99 -4.26 -9.00
N SER A 310 22.67 -3.96 -7.89
CA SER A 310 24.05 -4.44 -7.64
C SER A 310 24.11 -5.89 -7.10
N LEU A 311 22.99 -6.45 -6.65
CA LEU A 311 22.93 -7.79 -6.06
C LEU A 311 23.53 -8.89 -6.97
N PRO A 312 23.26 -8.96 -8.29
CA PRO A 312 23.84 -10.00 -9.15
C PRO A 312 25.37 -9.93 -9.27
N GLU A 313 25.97 -8.74 -9.07
CA GLU A 313 27.43 -8.59 -9.04
C GLU A 313 27.98 -9.03 -7.67
N GLN A 314 27.31 -8.65 -6.59
CA GLN A 314 27.74 -8.92 -5.21
C GLN A 314 27.60 -10.40 -4.82
N ILE A 315 26.57 -11.09 -5.31
CA ILE A 315 26.25 -12.47 -4.91
C ILE A 315 27.36 -13.46 -5.29
N ASN A 316 28.19 -13.16 -6.30
CA ASN A 316 29.38 -13.95 -6.63
C ASN A 316 30.42 -13.99 -5.50
N HIS A 317 30.35 -13.04 -4.57
CA HIS A 317 31.23 -12.96 -3.42
C HIS A 317 30.60 -13.54 -2.15
N PHE A 318 29.34 -13.99 -2.19
CA PHE A 318 28.66 -14.57 -1.05
C PHE A 318 28.99 -16.06 -0.93
N GLY A 319 29.64 -16.44 0.17
CA GLY A 319 30.10 -17.82 0.39
C GLY A 319 28.96 -18.84 0.56
N ASN A 320 27.78 -18.36 0.97
CA ASN A 320 26.60 -19.18 1.25
C ASN A 320 25.53 -19.16 0.12
N LEU A 321 25.75 -18.38 -0.93
CA LEU A 321 24.79 -18.15 -2.01
C LEU A 321 25.47 -18.30 -3.37
N SER A 322 25.36 -19.48 -3.97
CA SER A 322 25.80 -19.65 -5.37
C SER A 322 24.72 -19.16 -6.33
N LEU A 323 25.10 -18.36 -7.34
CA LEU A 323 24.22 -18.04 -8.47
C LEU A 323 23.63 -19.29 -9.12
N ASP A 324 24.37 -20.40 -9.17
CA ASP A 324 23.91 -21.65 -9.81
C ASP A 324 22.66 -22.23 -9.14
N ALA A 325 22.64 -22.28 -7.80
CA ALA A 325 21.47 -22.72 -7.04
C ALA A 325 20.28 -21.77 -7.24
N THR A 326 20.51 -20.45 -7.22
CA THR A 326 19.45 -19.45 -7.45
C THR A 326 18.93 -19.50 -8.88
N ASN A 327 19.81 -19.70 -9.87
CA ASN A 327 19.47 -19.77 -11.30
C ASN A 327 18.67 -21.03 -11.62
N SER A 328 18.97 -22.16 -10.96
CA SER A 328 18.18 -23.38 -11.12
C SER A 328 16.73 -23.24 -10.65
N LYS A 329 16.46 -22.35 -9.68
CA LYS A 329 15.14 -22.16 -9.06
C LYS A 329 14.39 -20.93 -9.58
N TYR A 330 15.11 -19.91 -10.03
CA TYR A 330 14.58 -18.59 -10.41
C TYR A 330 15.19 -18.07 -11.72
N SER A 331 15.40 -18.93 -12.71
CA SER A 331 16.03 -18.58 -13.99
C SER A 331 15.37 -17.38 -14.68
N GLU A 332 14.04 -17.34 -14.74
CA GLU A 332 13.28 -16.23 -15.35
C GLU A 332 13.53 -14.89 -14.64
N LEU A 333 13.70 -14.91 -13.31
CA LEU A 333 13.98 -13.72 -12.52
C LEU A 333 15.39 -13.20 -12.76
N ILE A 334 16.37 -14.11 -12.84
CA ILE A 334 17.76 -13.76 -13.17
C ILE A 334 17.84 -13.23 -14.61
N GLU A 335 17.13 -13.85 -15.54
CA GLU A 335 17.03 -13.39 -16.93
C GLU A 335 16.47 -11.97 -16.98
N TYR A 336 15.38 -11.67 -16.27
CA TYR A 336 14.84 -10.32 -16.13
C TYR A 336 15.90 -9.32 -15.61
N PHE A 337 16.63 -9.68 -14.55
CA PHE A 337 17.68 -8.81 -13.99
C PHE A 337 18.78 -8.49 -15.00
N LEU A 338 19.31 -9.53 -15.65
CA LEU A 338 20.47 -9.42 -16.54
C LEU A 338 20.11 -8.82 -17.90
N SER A 339 18.92 -9.11 -18.44
CA SER A 339 18.52 -8.72 -19.79
C SER A 339 17.68 -7.43 -19.85
N GLU A 340 16.99 -7.07 -18.76
CA GLU A 340 16.11 -5.91 -18.72
C GLU A 340 16.57 -4.86 -17.71
N LEU A 341 16.62 -5.21 -16.42
CA LEU A 341 16.81 -4.22 -15.35
C LEU A 341 18.23 -3.62 -15.34
N ILE A 342 19.29 -4.44 -15.41
CA ILE A 342 20.67 -3.96 -15.42
C ILE A 342 20.96 -3.13 -16.69
N PRO A 343 20.63 -3.58 -17.91
CA PRO A 343 20.83 -2.77 -19.11
C PRO A 343 20.08 -1.43 -19.06
N MET A 344 18.85 -1.43 -18.53
CA MET A 344 18.07 -0.21 -18.33
C MET A 344 18.76 0.71 -17.30
N ASN A 345 19.19 0.18 -16.16
CA ASN A 345 19.93 0.94 -15.16
C ASN A 345 21.20 1.55 -15.75
N ASN A 346 22.00 0.78 -16.50
CA ASN A 346 23.25 1.27 -17.07
C ASN A 346 23.03 2.34 -18.15
N LYS A 347 21.91 2.27 -18.88
CA LYS A 347 21.57 3.28 -19.89
C LYS A 347 21.10 4.62 -19.30
N PHE A 348 20.38 4.59 -18.19
CA PHE A 348 19.73 5.77 -17.62
C PHE A 348 20.28 6.18 -16.25
N GLU A 349 21.24 5.42 -15.71
CA GLU A 349 21.82 5.58 -14.37
C GLU A 349 20.75 5.62 -13.27
N LEU A 350 19.72 4.77 -13.37
CA LEU A 350 18.51 4.84 -12.52
C LEU A 350 18.81 4.78 -11.01
N ALA A 351 19.69 3.87 -10.60
CA ALA A 351 20.12 3.73 -9.21
C ALA A 351 20.83 5.02 -8.72
N ALA A 352 21.79 5.52 -9.49
CA ALA A 352 22.50 6.74 -9.15
C ALA A 352 21.55 7.95 -9.09
N LEU A 353 20.62 8.06 -10.04
CA LEU A 353 19.57 9.08 -10.01
C LEU A 353 18.72 8.93 -8.74
N ARG A 354 18.24 7.73 -8.42
CA ARG A 354 17.42 7.51 -7.21
C ARG A 354 18.13 7.91 -5.93
N SER A 355 19.43 7.64 -5.82
CA SER A 355 20.28 7.99 -4.66
C SER A 355 20.61 9.49 -4.60
N GLN A 356 20.74 10.17 -5.75
CA GLN A 356 21.07 11.60 -5.85
C GLN A 356 19.85 12.52 -5.76
N LEU A 357 18.68 12.05 -6.20
CA LEU A 357 17.43 12.78 -6.15
C LEU A 357 16.97 12.88 -4.69
N LYS A 358 17.45 13.90 -4.00
CA LYS A 358 16.86 14.35 -2.74
C LYS A 358 15.86 15.47 -3.05
N PRO A 359 14.65 15.49 -2.45
CA PRO A 359 13.65 16.52 -2.69
C PRO A 359 14.18 17.96 -2.58
N GLU A 360 15.24 18.15 -1.80
CA GLU A 360 15.85 19.44 -1.49
C GLU A 360 16.87 19.95 -2.53
N LYS A 361 17.29 19.13 -3.51
CA LYS A 361 18.27 19.52 -4.54
C LYS A 361 17.73 19.22 -5.95
N PRO A 362 17.00 20.17 -6.57
CA PRO A 362 16.44 19.94 -7.88
C PRO A 362 17.55 19.84 -8.93
N LEU A 363 17.64 18.67 -9.56
CA LEU A 363 18.40 18.45 -10.78
C LEU A 363 17.53 18.83 -11.99
N ARG A 364 18.15 19.39 -13.03
CA ARG A 364 17.44 19.79 -14.24
C ARG A 364 17.37 18.63 -15.23
N PHE A 365 16.16 18.23 -15.58
CA PHE A 365 15.90 17.19 -16.58
C PHE A 365 15.09 17.75 -17.75
N SER A 366 15.41 17.28 -18.95
CA SER A 366 14.58 17.57 -20.11
C SER A 366 13.29 16.75 -20.06
N LYS A 367 12.20 17.31 -20.60
CA LYS A 367 10.94 16.58 -20.78
C LYS A 367 11.17 15.24 -21.50
N SER A 368 11.93 15.25 -22.60
CA SER A 368 12.25 14.04 -23.37
C SER A 368 12.85 12.92 -22.50
N PHE A 369 13.79 13.26 -21.61
CA PHE A 369 14.41 12.29 -20.71
C PHE A 369 13.40 11.66 -19.75
N VAL A 370 12.55 12.46 -19.10
CA VAL A 370 11.51 11.95 -18.18
C VAL A 370 10.56 11.00 -18.91
N TYR A 371 10.12 11.34 -20.13
CA TYR A 371 9.27 10.46 -20.93
C TYR A 371 9.99 9.18 -21.37
N GLN A 372 11.29 9.22 -21.65
CA GLN A 372 12.06 8.00 -21.96
C GLN A 372 12.09 7.05 -20.75
N VAL A 373 12.42 7.55 -19.56
CA VAL A 373 12.43 6.75 -18.33
C VAL A 373 11.04 6.19 -18.04
N ARG A 374 10.00 7.04 -18.09
CA ARG A 374 8.59 6.62 -17.99
C ARG A 374 8.25 5.47 -18.92
N ASN A 375 8.56 5.61 -20.21
CA ASN A 375 8.19 4.64 -21.24
C ASN A 375 8.91 3.30 -21.07
N GLN A 376 10.12 3.29 -20.49
CA GLN A 376 10.84 2.06 -20.18
C GLN A 376 10.25 1.37 -18.94
N ILE A 377 9.92 2.14 -17.90
CA ILE A 377 9.34 1.61 -16.66
C ILE A 377 7.94 1.03 -16.92
N LEU A 378 7.07 1.81 -17.56
CA LEU A 378 5.66 1.47 -17.73
C LEU A 378 5.36 0.72 -19.03
N GLY A 379 6.10 0.99 -20.09
CA GLY A 379 5.82 0.47 -21.43
C GLY A 379 4.81 1.34 -22.17
N VAL A 380 5.25 2.04 -23.21
CA VAL A 380 4.35 2.73 -24.14
C VAL A 380 4.66 2.24 -25.54
N GLY A 381 3.74 1.45 -26.10
CA GLY A 381 3.96 0.74 -27.38
C GLY A 381 4.84 -0.51 -27.29
N CYS A 382 5.27 -0.89 -26.07
CA CYS A 382 5.98 -2.12 -25.74
C CYS A 382 5.65 -2.53 -24.29
N LYS A 383 6.06 -3.73 -23.86
CA LYS A 383 5.99 -4.11 -22.44
C LYS A 383 7.06 -3.35 -21.64
N GLY A 384 6.65 -2.67 -20.58
CA GLY A 384 7.57 -2.02 -19.65
C GLY A 384 8.15 -3.00 -18.65
N VAL A 385 9.23 -2.59 -18.01
CA VAL A 385 9.98 -3.38 -17.02
C VAL A 385 9.10 -3.82 -15.84
N ILE A 386 8.17 -2.96 -15.38
CA ILE A 386 7.20 -3.33 -14.32
C ILE A 386 6.25 -4.44 -14.77
N ASN A 387 5.79 -4.40 -16.03
CA ASN A 387 4.88 -5.40 -16.54
C ASN A 387 5.55 -6.78 -16.58
N ASN A 388 6.76 -6.84 -17.15
CA ASN A 388 7.52 -8.08 -17.23
C ASN A 388 7.81 -8.65 -15.82
N LEU A 389 8.26 -7.80 -14.89
CA LEU A 389 8.52 -8.20 -13.51
C LEU A 389 7.30 -8.84 -12.83
N VAL A 390 6.14 -8.19 -12.91
CA VAL A 390 4.91 -8.70 -12.28
C VAL A 390 4.45 -9.98 -12.98
N GLU A 391 4.55 -10.08 -14.31
CA GLU A 391 4.23 -11.31 -15.03
C GLU A 391 5.13 -12.48 -14.61
N TYR A 392 6.44 -12.27 -14.46
CA TYR A 392 7.38 -13.28 -13.95
C TYR A 392 7.05 -13.69 -12.52
N TYR A 393 6.76 -12.72 -11.66
CA TYR A 393 6.38 -12.98 -10.27
C TYR A 393 5.11 -13.84 -10.17
N LEU A 394 4.08 -13.54 -10.98
CA LEU A 394 2.84 -14.31 -10.99
C LEU A 394 3.06 -15.76 -11.45
N LYS A 395 3.89 -15.99 -12.47
CA LYS A 395 4.26 -17.35 -12.89
C LYS A 395 4.98 -18.11 -11.78
N ALA A 396 5.94 -17.45 -11.11
CA ALA A 396 6.68 -18.04 -10.00
C ALA A 396 5.75 -18.40 -8.82
N ASP A 397 4.77 -17.55 -8.51
CA ASP A 397 3.82 -17.78 -7.42
C ASP A 397 2.86 -18.95 -7.71
N VAL A 398 2.35 -19.06 -8.94
CA VAL A 398 1.52 -20.20 -9.36
C VAL A 398 2.29 -21.53 -9.22
N ASN A 399 3.55 -21.56 -9.65
CA ASN A 399 4.39 -22.76 -9.50
C ASN A 399 4.65 -23.11 -8.03
N ARG A 400 4.75 -22.12 -7.14
CA ARG A 400 4.89 -22.33 -5.68
C ARG A 400 3.64 -22.94 -5.06
N VAL A 401 2.45 -22.46 -5.46
CA VAL A 401 1.17 -23.01 -4.96
C VAL A 401 1.02 -24.47 -5.40
N LEU A 402 1.34 -24.78 -6.65
CA LEU A 402 1.27 -26.15 -7.17
C LEU A 402 2.27 -27.09 -6.47
N ALA A 403 3.50 -26.63 -6.21
CA ALA A 403 4.53 -27.43 -5.52
C ALA A 403 4.24 -27.69 -4.03
N ARG A 404 3.37 -26.89 -3.40
CA ARG A 404 2.90 -27.11 -2.01
C ARG A 404 1.69 -28.03 -1.92
N ALA A 405 0.99 -28.25 -3.05
CA ALA A 405 -0.19 -29.12 -3.15
C ALA A 405 0.16 -30.55 -3.59
N SER A 406 1.40 -30.78 -4.04
CA SER A 406 2.02 -32.08 -4.34
C SER A 406 2.86 -32.57 -3.18
#